data_AF-B6IWL1-F1
#
_entry.id   AF-B6IWL1-F1
#
_cell.length_a   1.000
_cell.length_b   1.000
_cell.length_c   1.000
_cell.angle_alpha   90.00
_cell.angle_beta   90.00
_cell.angle_gamma   90.00
#
_symmetry.space_group_name_H-M   'P 1'
#
loop_
_entity.id
_entity.type
_entity.pdbx_description
1 polymer ?
#
loop_
_entity_poly.entity_id
_entity_poly.type
_entity_poly.pdbx_seq_one_letter_code
_entity_poly.pdbx_strand_id
1 'polypeptide(L)'
;MRPSLSIVTAAAALLVAATSFDAAAQADTGGNPLSLEEIARRAAAQPASAAPAPTISCNRPKDPARPPLGAKATEAEMQAAQAAIKTFVTEAQGFQACVATAQREAYPRLTVMEYMALESLIGQMQARIEGYAAAFNEQVRVYRAAHPDKK
;
A
#
# COMPACT_ATOMS: atom_id res chain seq x y z
N MET A 1 -17.92 11.06 61.77
CA MET A 1 -17.92 9.90 62.70
C MET A 1 -18.13 8.63 61.89
N ARG A 2 -17.10 7.77 61.88
CA ARG A 2 -17.10 6.30 61.73
C ARG A 2 -17.68 5.63 60.44
N PRO A 3 -17.18 4.41 60.12
CA PRO A 3 -16.72 4.02 58.77
C PRO A 3 -17.33 2.68 58.28
N SER A 4 -16.91 2.16 57.13
CA SER A 4 -16.77 0.71 56.80
C SER A 4 -16.10 0.57 55.41
N LEU A 5 -14.85 0.09 55.30
CA LEU A 5 -14.38 -1.31 55.17
C LEU A 5 -14.97 -2.04 53.94
N SER A 6 -14.17 -2.18 52.87
CA SER A 6 -13.25 -3.30 52.56
C SER A 6 -13.95 -4.50 51.92
N ILE A 7 -13.63 -4.82 50.66
CA ILE A 7 -13.34 -6.20 50.23
C ILE A 7 -12.23 -6.16 49.17
N VAL A 8 -11.06 -6.65 49.58
CA VAL A 8 -9.98 -7.15 48.74
C VAL A 8 -10.41 -8.54 48.25
N THR A 9 -10.29 -8.82 46.95
CA THR A 9 -10.19 -10.22 46.49
C THR A 9 -9.05 -10.32 45.49
N ALA A 10 -8.00 -11.02 45.92
CA ALA A 10 -6.90 -11.51 45.11
C ALA A 10 -7.27 -12.85 44.49
N ALA A 11 -6.87 -13.07 43.24
CA ALA A 11 -6.56 -14.35 42.58
C ALA A 11 -6.51 -14.05 41.06
N ALA A 12 -5.61 -14.56 40.23
CA ALA A 12 -4.66 -15.64 40.40
C ALA A 12 -3.45 -15.35 39.49
N ALA A 13 -2.29 -15.77 39.98
CA ALA A 13 -1.10 -15.94 39.18
C ALA A 13 -1.33 -17.01 38.10
N LEU A 14 -0.84 -16.75 36.89
CA LEU A 14 -0.35 -17.78 35.99
C LEU A 14 0.90 -17.23 35.31
N LEU A 15 2.04 -17.40 35.99
CA LEU A 15 3.33 -17.52 35.35
C LEU A 15 3.31 -18.87 34.61
N VAL A 16 3.37 -18.84 33.27
CA VAL A 16 3.81 -20.00 32.49
C VAL A 16 5.27 -19.75 32.14
N ALA A 17 6.15 -20.53 32.77
CA ALA A 17 7.56 -20.63 32.41
C ALA A 17 7.71 -21.48 31.14
N ALA A 18 8.69 -21.05 30.33
CA ALA A 18 9.14 -21.59 29.06
C ALA A 18 9.28 -23.12 28.98
N THR A 19 8.93 -23.71 27.83
CA THR A 19 9.71 -24.79 27.20
C THR A 19 9.61 -24.71 25.67
N SER A 20 10.78 -24.55 25.05
CA SER A 20 11.20 -25.05 23.73
C SER A 20 10.22 -24.94 22.55
N PHE A 21 10.39 -23.90 21.73
CA PHE A 21 10.22 -24.03 20.28
C PHE A 21 11.59 -23.95 19.62
N ASP A 22 12.23 -25.11 19.52
CA ASP A 22 13.08 -25.41 18.37
C ASP A 22 12.17 -25.43 17.14
N ALA A 23 12.16 -24.33 16.40
CA ALA A 23 11.65 -24.31 15.04
C ALA A 23 12.74 -23.68 14.19
N ALA A 24 13.54 -24.56 13.59
CA ALA A 24 14.52 -24.28 12.57
C ALA A 24 14.06 -23.13 11.67
N ALA A 25 14.73 -21.99 11.81
CA ALA A 25 14.74 -20.96 10.79
C ALA A 25 15.43 -21.54 9.56
N GLN A 26 14.68 -22.27 8.73
CA GLN A 26 15.08 -22.48 7.35
C GLN A 26 14.84 -21.16 6.63
N ALA A 27 15.89 -20.34 6.62
CA ALA A 27 16.07 -19.29 5.66
C ALA A 27 16.16 -19.96 4.28
N ASP A 28 15.04 -20.04 3.57
CA ASP A 28 15.06 -20.34 2.14
C ASP A 28 15.36 -19.03 1.39
N THR A 29 16.66 -18.78 1.24
CA THR A 29 17.20 -17.77 0.34
C THR A 29 17.14 -18.31 -1.09
N GLY A 30 15.95 -18.30 -1.70
CA GLY A 30 15.75 -18.82 -3.05
C GLY A 30 14.51 -18.23 -3.70
N GLY A 31 14.69 -17.19 -4.53
CA GLY A 31 13.61 -16.43 -5.15
C GLY A 31 12.66 -17.27 -6.00
N ASN A 32 11.44 -17.47 -5.52
CA ASN A 32 10.24 -17.66 -6.34
C ASN A 32 9.06 -17.00 -5.61
N PRO A 33 8.16 -16.28 -6.31
CA PRO A 33 6.93 -15.80 -5.69
C PRO A 33 6.13 -17.01 -5.20
N LEU A 34 5.81 -17.02 -3.91
CA LEU A 34 5.06 -18.11 -3.28
C LEU A 34 3.70 -18.24 -3.96
N SER A 35 3.35 -19.46 -4.38
CA SER A 35 2.08 -19.71 -5.09
C SER A 35 0.89 -19.43 -4.17
N LEU A 36 -0.27 -19.09 -4.75
CA LEU A 36 -1.51 -18.86 -3.98
C LEU A 36 -1.86 -20.04 -3.08
N GLU A 37 -1.54 -21.24 -3.53
CA GLU A 37 -1.78 -22.50 -2.82
C GLU A 37 -0.88 -22.66 -1.58
N GLU A 38 0.37 -22.23 -1.70
CA GLU A 38 1.35 -22.17 -0.60
C GLU A 38 0.91 -21.15 0.48
N ILE A 39 0.38 -20.00 0.05
CA ILE A 39 -0.18 -18.97 0.94
C ILE A 39 -1.39 -19.54 1.71
N ALA A 40 -2.33 -20.17 1.01
CA ALA A 40 -3.55 -20.72 1.61
C ALA A 40 -3.25 -21.82 2.63
N ARG A 41 -2.29 -22.71 2.32
CA ARG A 41 -1.87 -23.78 3.23
C ARG A 41 -1.25 -23.25 4.52
N ARG A 42 -0.43 -22.20 4.43
CA ARG A 42 0.20 -21.56 5.60
C ARG A 42 -0.81 -20.80 6.45
N ALA A 43 -1.78 -20.12 5.83
CA ALA A 43 -2.87 -19.44 6.53
C ALA A 43 -3.76 -20.42 7.33
N ALA A 44 -3.96 -21.64 6.84
CA ALA A 44 -4.71 -22.67 7.55
C ALA A 44 -3.97 -23.29 8.76
N ALA A 45 -2.63 -23.17 8.79
CA ALA A 45 -1.79 -23.73 9.85
C ALA A 45 -1.45 -22.72 10.96
N GLN A 46 -1.71 -21.43 10.77
CA GLN A 46 -1.44 -20.40 11.77
C GLN A 46 -2.61 -20.26 12.75
N PRO A 47 -2.37 -20.33 14.08
CA PRO A 47 -3.40 -19.96 15.04
C PRO A 47 -3.77 -18.48 14.81
N ALA A 48 -5.05 -18.16 14.89
CA ALA A 48 -5.56 -16.79 14.75
C ALA A 48 -4.99 -15.88 15.85
N SER A 49 -3.82 -15.33 15.59
CA SER A 49 -3.20 -14.30 16.41
C SER A 49 -3.92 -12.98 16.11
N ALA A 50 -4.60 -12.41 17.10
CA ALA A 50 -5.18 -11.07 17.06
C ALA A 50 -4.09 -9.97 17.10
N ALA A 51 -3.05 -10.11 16.28
CA ALA A 51 -2.08 -9.06 16.07
C ALA A 51 -2.80 -7.90 15.34
N PRO A 52 -2.63 -6.65 15.80
CA PRO A 52 -3.18 -5.51 15.09
C PRO A 52 -2.63 -5.49 13.66
N ALA A 53 -3.52 -5.24 12.70
CA ALA A 53 -3.16 -5.15 11.29
C ALA A 53 -1.99 -4.17 11.10
N PRO A 54 -1.02 -4.49 10.23
CA PRO A 54 0.14 -3.64 10.03
C PRO A 54 -0.30 -2.25 9.57
N THR A 55 -0.02 -1.23 10.38
CA THR A 55 -0.18 0.16 9.99
C THR A 55 0.93 0.52 9.02
N ILE A 56 0.61 0.60 7.73
CA ILE A 56 1.57 0.96 6.69
C ILE A 56 1.74 2.47 6.64
N SER A 57 2.97 2.95 6.86
CA SER A 57 3.33 4.37 6.89
C SER A 57 3.74 4.94 5.52
N CYS A 58 3.25 4.34 4.43
CA CYS A 58 3.56 4.81 3.08
C CYS A 58 2.84 6.12 2.76
N ASN A 59 3.60 7.16 2.42
CA ASN A 59 3.02 8.44 2.06
C ASN A 59 2.31 8.34 0.71
N ARG A 60 1.00 8.55 0.70
CA ARG A 60 0.18 8.50 -0.52
C ARG A 60 0.39 9.79 -1.32
N PRO A 61 0.70 9.71 -2.63
CA PRO A 61 0.89 10.90 -3.45
C PRO A 61 -0.38 11.75 -3.50
N LYS A 62 -0.19 13.06 -3.60
CA LYS A 62 -1.29 14.00 -3.84
C LYS A 62 -1.66 13.97 -5.31
N ASP A 63 -2.96 14.04 -5.59
CA ASP A 63 -3.43 14.09 -6.97
C ASP A 63 -2.99 15.36 -7.68
N PRO A 64 -2.57 15.24 -8.96
CA PRO A 64 -2.34 16.41 -9.77
C PRO A 64 -3.67 17.11 -10.02
N ALA A 65 -3.60 18.42 -10.26
CA ALA A 65 -4.74 19.16 -10.76
C ALA A 65 -5.21 18.56 -12.10
N ARG A 66 -6.50 18.70 -12.41
CA ARG A 66 -7.04 18.25 -13.70
C ARG A 66 -6.26 18.93 -14.84
N PRO A 67 -5.85 18.18 -15.89
CA PRO A 67 -5.19 18.77 -17.05
C PRO A 67 -6.00 19.94 -17.65
N PRO A 68 -5.34 21.00 -18.13
CA PRO A 68 -6.02 22.10 -18.80
C PRO A 68 -6.67 21.60 -20.10
N LEU A 69 -7.70 22.31 -20.56
CA LEU A 69 -8.40 21.97 -21.80
C LEU A 69 -7.50 22.30 -22.99
N GLY A 70 -7.03 21.28 -23.72
CA GLY A 70 -6.05 21.43 -24.79
C GLY A 70 -6.46 22.43 -25.88
N ALA A 71 -7.76 22.59 -26.14
CA ALA A 71 -8.28 23.53 -27.14
C ALA A 71 -8.08 25.02 -26.78
N LYS A 72 -7.88 25.32 -25.49
CA LYS A 72 -7.73 26.68 -24.96
C LYS A 72 -6.45 26.87 -24.14
N ALA A 73 -5.73 25.78 -23.89
CA ALA A 73 -4.52 25.81 -23.10
C ALA A 73 -3.40 26.52 -23.86
N THR A 74 -2.58 27.24 -23.13
CA THR A 74 -1.28 27.73 -23.58
C THR A 74 -0.24 26.62 -23.51
N GLU A 75 0.87 26.80 -24.23
CA GLU A 75 2.00 25.88 -24.16
C GLU A 75 2.54 25.74 -22.73
N ALA A 76 2.64 26.86 -22.01
CA ALA A 76 3.11 26.89 -20.63
C ALA A 76 2.18 26.09 -19.68
N GLU A 77 0.87 26.18 -19.86
CA GLU A 77 -0.10 25.39 -19.08
C GLU A 77 0.01 23.89 -19.38
N MET A 78 0.21 23.51 -20.65
CA MET A 78 0.42 22.10 -21.03
C MET A 78 1.72 21.54 -20.44
N GLN A 79 2.81 22.33 -20.46
CA GLN A 79 4.09 21.96 -19.83
C GLN A 79 3.97 21.84 -18.30
N ALA A 80 3.26 22.77 -17.65
CA ALA A 80 3.01 22.71 -16.21
C ALA A 80 2.20 21.46 -15.82
N ALA A 81 1.18 21.11 -16.62
CA ALA A 81 0.40 19.89 -16.42
C ALA A 81 1.26 18.62 -16.62
N GLN A 82 2.14 18.61 -17.62
CA GLN A 82 3.09 17.51 -17.83
C GLN A 82 4.00 17.32 -16.61
N ALA A 83 4.57 18.41 -16.09
CA ALA A 83 5.43 18.39 -14.92
C ALA A 83 4.68 17.85 -13.69
N ALA A 84 3.45 18.32 -13.45
CA ALA A 84 2.62 17.86 -12.34
C ALA A 84 2.32 16.35 -12.41
N ILE A 85 1.99 15.85 -13.61
CA ILE A 85 1.74 14.41 -13.81
C ILE A 85 3.02 13.61 -13.61
N LYS A 86 4.16 14.08 -14.13
CA LYS A 86 5.45 13.40 -13.93
C LYS A 86 5.80 13.29 -12.43
N THR A 87 5.60 14.36 -11.67
CA THR A 87 5.76 14.34 -10.21
C THR A 87 4.84 13.31 -9.58
N PHE A 88 3.54 13.34 -9.90
CA PHE A 88 2.58 12.36 -9.40
C PHE A 88 2.99 10.92 -9.70
N VAL A 89 3.41 10.60 -10.94
CA VAL A 89 3.85 9.25 -11.31
C VAL A 89 5.06 8.82 -10.47
N THR A 90 6.02 9.72 -10.26
CA THR A 90 7.22 9.43 -9.47
C THR A 90 6.85 9.13 -8.02
N GLU A 91 6.02 9.96 -7.40
CA GLU A 91 5.55 9.76 -6.03
C GLU A 91 4.68 8.50 -5.89
N ALA A 92 3.83 8.22 -6.89
CA ALA A 92 2.97 7.03 -6.93
C ALA A 92 3.76 5.73 -7.05
N GLN A 93 4.82 5.71 -7.87
CA GLN A 93 5.75 4.59 -7.93
C GLN A 93 6.50 4.41 -6.60
N GLY A 94 6.91 5.50 -5.96
CA GLY A 94 7.49 5.46 -4.61
C GLY A 94 6.53 4.86 -3.57
N PHE A 95 5.26 5.25 -3.62
CA PHE A 95 4.20 4.67 -2.79
C PHE A 95 4.01 3.17 -3.05
N GLN A 96 3.90 2.74 -4.32
CA GLN A 96 3.77 1.33 -4.66
C GLN A 96 4.96 0.51 -4.17
N ALA A 97 6.18 1.01 -4.35
CA ALA A 97 7.39 0.37 -3.86
C ALA A 97 7.41 0.25 -2.32
N CYS A 98 6.96 1.28 -1.61
CA CYS A 98 6.81 1.26 -0.16
C CYS A 98 5.81 0.18 0.29
N VAL A 99 4.63 0.10 -0.33
CA VAL A 99 3.61 -0.91 0.00
C VAL A 99 4.14 -2.32 -0.28
N ALA A 100 4.81 -2.53 -1.42
CA ALA A 100 5.42 -3.81 -1.75
C ALA A 100 6.52 -4.22 -0.75
N THR A 101 7.30 -3.27 -0.23
CA THR A 101 8.27 -3.54 0.84
C THR A 101 7.58 -3.94 2.13
N ALA A 102 6.58 -3.18 2.58
CA ALA A 102 5.82 -3.50 3.78
C ALA A 102 5.14 -4.88 3.69
N GLN A 103 4.63 -5.22 2.51
CA GLN A 103 4.06 -6.53 2.21
C GLN A 103 5.10 -7.66 2.33
N ARG A 104 6.31 -7.48 1.77
CA ARG A 104 7.39 -8.49 1.88
C ARG A 104 7.86 -8.66 3.33
N GLU A 105 8.00 -7.58 4.08
CA GLU A 105 8.47 -7.62 5.48
C GLU A 105 7.41 -8.23 6.41
N ALA A 106 6.14 -7.96 6.17
CA ALA A 106 5.04 -8.51 6.96
C ALA A 106 4.59 -9.89 6.50
N TYR A 107 5.02 -10.37 5.32
CA TYR A 107 4.51 -11.56 4.65
C TYR A 107 4.27 -12.79 5.55
N PRO A 108 5.20 -13.19 6.46
CA PRO A 108 4.99 -14.37 7.31
C PRO A 108 3.80 -14.24 8.29
N ARG A 109 3.29 -13.02 8.48
CA ARG A 109 2.23 -12.68 9.43
C ARG A 109 0.95 -12.17 8.74
N LEU A 110 0.98 -12.00 7.42
CA LEU A 110 -0.20 -11.56 6.67
C LEU A 110 -1.14 -12.73 6.43
N THR A 111 -2.42 -12.50 6.71
CA THR A 111 -3.49 -13.33 6.16
C THR A 111 -3.60 -13.12 4.64
N VAL A 112 -4.26 -14.06 3.95
CA VAL A 112 -4.57 -13.93 2.51
C VAL A 112 -5.32 -12.62 2.23
N MET A 113 -6.28 -12.25 3.08
CA MET A 113 -7.09 -11.06 2.90
C MET A 113 -6.26 -9.78 3.04
N GLU A 114 -5.35 -9.72 4.02
CA GLU A 114 -4.45 -8.57 4.17
C GLU A 114 -3.48 -8.46 2.99
N TYR A 115 -2.92 -9.59 2.54
CA TYR A 115 -2.05 -9.62 1.36
C TYR A 115 -2.78 -9.09 0.12
N MET A 116 -4.00 -9.57 -0.14
CA MET A 116 -4.84 -9.10 -1.27
C MET A 116 -5.23 -7.62 -1.14
N ALA A 117 -5.43 -7.11 0.09
CA ALA A 117 -5.70 -5.69 0.31
C ALA A 117 -4.50 -4.81 -0.08
N LEU A 118 -3.27 -5.25 0.22
CA LEU A 118 -2.05 -4.55 -0.18
C LEU A 118 -1.84 -4.57 -1.69
N GLU A 119 -2.05 -5.71 -2.34
CA GLU A 119 -2.03 -5.80 -3.81
C GLU A 119 -3.07 -4.89 -4.45
N SER A 120 -4.29 -4.84 -3.88
CA SER A 120 -5.35 -3.94 -4.35
C SER A 120 -4.94 -2.47 -4.27
N LEU A 121 -4.21 -2.06 -3.23
CA LEU A 121 -3.69 -0.68 -3.13
C LEU A 121 -2.68 -0.36 -4.23
N ILE A 122 -1.79 -1.31 -4.55
CA ILE A 122 -0.82 -1.16 -5.65
C ILE A 122 -1.56 -1.03 -6.99
N GLY A 123 -2.51 -1.92 -7.25
CA GLY A 123 -3.33 -1.92 -8.47
C GLY A 123 -4.18 -0.66 -8.63
N GLN A 124 -4.80 -0.18 -7.54
CA GLN A 124 -5.54 1.09 -7.54
C GLN A 124 -4.62 2.27 -7.89
N MET A 125 -3.40 2.32 -7.35
CA MET A 125 -2.46 3.38 -7.69
C MET A 125 -2.02 3.32 -9.15
N GLN A 126 -1.80 2.12 -9.69
CA GLN A 126 -1.47 1.92 -11.11
C GLN A 126 -2.57 2.43 -12.03
N ALA A 127 -3.83 2.07 -11.74
CA ALA A 127 -4.98 2.53 -12.51
C ALA A 127 -5.11 4.07 -12.50
N ARG A 128 -4.70 4.73 -11.41
CA ARG A 128 -4.70 6.20 -11.33
C ARG A 128 -3.63 6.83 -12.19
N ILE A 129 -2.41 6.29 -12.18
CA ILE A 129 -1.33 6.71 -13.08
C ILE A 129 -1.81 6.66 -14.53
N GLU A 130 -2.39 5.54 -14.94
CA GLU A 130 -2.91 5.34 -16.29
C GLU A 130 -4.04 6.31 -16.63
N GLY A 131 -4.97 6.53 -15.70
CA GLY A 131 -6.07 7.48 -15.87
C GLY A 131 -5.59 8.92 -16.11
N TYR A 132 -4.63 9.40 -15.31
CA TYR A 132 -4.07 10.75 -15.51
C TYR A 132 -3.26 10.86 -16.79
N ALA A 133 -2.46 9.83 -17.13
CA ALA A 133 -1.71 9.80 -18.37
C ALA A 133 -2.63 9.82 -19.59
N ALA A 134 -3.70 9.01 -19.60
CA ALA A 134 -4.69 8.98 -20.67
C ALA A 134 -5.40 10.34 -20.82
N ALA A 135 -5.85 10.93 -19.71
CA ALA A 135 -6.50 12.24 -19.72
C ALA A 135 -5.58 13.34 -20.30
N PHE A 136 -4.31 13.35 -19.91
CA PHE A 136 -3.34 14.33 -20.42
C PHE A 136 -3.00 14.10 -21.89
N ASN A 137 -2.78 12.86 -22.31
CA ASN A 137 -2.50 12.52 -23.72
C ASN A 137 -3.63 12.98 -24.64
N GLU A 138 -4.88 12.84 -24.19
CA GLU A 138 -6.03 13.36 -24.93
C GLU A 138 -5.98 14.90 -25.06
N GLN A 139 -5.63 15.61 -23.98
CA GLN A 139 -5.48 17.07 -24.07
C GLN A 139 -4.30 17.49 -24.96
N VAL A 140 -3.19 16.74 -24.97
CA VAL A 140 -2.08 16.98 -25.89
C VAL A 140 -2.52 16.80 -27.35
N ARG A 141 -3.33 15.79 -27.64
CA ARG A 141 -3.88 15.57 -28.99
C ARG A 141 -4.75 16.75 -29.42
N VAL A 142 -5.65 17.21 -28.54
CA VAL A 142 -6.52 18.37 -28.80
C VAL A 142 -5.69 19.65 -28.98
N TYR A 143 -4.69 19.88 -28.13
CA TYR A 143 -3.79 21.03 -28.21
C TYR A 143 -3.04 21.08 -29.54
N ARG A 144 -2.45 19.95 -29.98
CA ARG A 144 -1.74 19.84 -31.26
C ARG A 144 -2.67 20.04 -32.46
N ALA A 145 -3.92 19.60 -32.38
CA ALA A 145 -4.91 19.84 -33.44
C ALA A 145 -5.29 21.33 -33.54
N ALA A 146 -5.32 22.04 -32.42
CA ALA A 146 -5.60 23.48 -32.38
C ALA A 146 -4.39 24.36 -32.75
N HIS A 147 -3.17 23.83 -32.67
CA HIS A 147 -1.90 24.54 -32.92
C HIS A 147 -1.01 23.76 -33.91
N PRO A 148 -1.40 23.68 -35.20
CA PRO A 148 -0.73 22.85 -36.19
C PRO A 148 0.70 23.31 -36.55
N ASP A 149 1.03 24.57 -36.29
CA ASP A 149 2.32 25.21 -36.51
C ASP A 149 3.38 24.86 -35.45
N LYS A 150 2.96 24.28 -34.31
CA LYS A 150 3.81 23.97 -33.15
C LYS A 150 4.28 22.50 -33.09
N LYS A 151 4.45 21.87 -34.26
CA LYS A 151 4.93 20.47 -34.36
C LYS A 151 6.43 20.34 -34.21
#